data_AF-A0A957RX95-F1
#
_entry.id   AF-A0A957RX95-F1
#
_cell.length_a   1.000
_cell.length_b   1.000
_cell.length_c   1.000
_cell.angle_alpha   90.00
_cell.angle_beta   90.00
_cell.angle_gamma   90.00
#
_symmetry.space_group_name_H-M   'P 1'
#
loop_
_entity.id
_entity.type
_entity.pdbx_description
1 polymer ?
#
loop_
_entity_poly.entity_id
_entity_poly.type
_entity_poly.pdbx_seq_one_letter_code
_entity_poly.pdbx_strand_id
1 'polypeptide(L)'
;IRGEDYHAVNEIVELIGGAGIDTLFIETVGAGQNETEVAQMVDFFLVLMLPGAGDELQGIKKGVLELADMIAVNKADGENEIKAKLAARDYASALHIMKPASPTWHPPCITISAIKNLGLDNLWGHIQSHRQKLDKTGELAEKRARQQVRWMWTQVEDRLLSALRHHPDVVDALPKLEQTVANGEITAGFAADEILEAFGLNPLDED
;
A
#
# COMPACT_ATOMS: atom_id res chain seq x y z
N ILE A 1 -4.55 16.58 -1.94
CA ILE A 1 -4.97 15.45 -2.79
C ILE A 1 -6.24 14.87 -2.17
N ARG A 2 -7.32 14.70 -2.94
CA ARG A 2 -8.52 13.99 -2.47
C ARG A 2 -8.52 12.58 -3.06
N GLY A 3 -8.49 11.59 -2.18
CA GLY A 3 -9.26 10.36 -2.33
C GLY A 3 -8.56 9.14 -2.91
N GLU A 4 -8.22 9.16 -4.20
CA GLU A 4 -8.12 7.88 -4.94
C GLU A 4 -7.00 7.84 -5.98
N ASP A 5 -6.21 8.91 -6.13
CA ASP A 5 -5.08 8.93 -7.06
C ASP A 5 -3.76 8.68 -6.31
N TYR A 6 -3.40 7.41 -6.21
CA TYR A 6 -2.14 6.94 -5.60
C TYR A 6 -0.94 7.14 -6.52
N HIS A 7 -1.15 7.41 -7.81
CA HIS A 7 -0.08 7.57 -8.80
C HIS A 7 0.73 8.84 -8.55
N ALA A 8 0.08 9.90 -8.07
CA ALA A 8 0.76 11.15 -7.71
C ALA A 8 1.57 11.08 -6.41
N VAL A 9 1.35 10.06 -5.56
CA VAL A 9 1.97 10.00 -4.21
C VAL A 9 3.49 9.91 -4.30
N ASN A 10 4.03 9.11 -5.23
CA ASN A 10 5.49 9.00 -5.40
C ASN A 10 6.12 10.30 -5.90
N GLU A 11 5.49 10.98 -6.86
CA GLU A 11 5.97 12.29 -7.35
C GLU A 11 6.01 13.32 -6.22
N ILE A 12 5.01 13.30 -5.34
CA ILE A 12 4.95 14.14 -4.15
C ILE A 12 6.07 13.78 -3.17
N VAL A 13 6.32 12.48 -2.93
CA VAL A 13 7.42 12.01 -2.06
C VAL A 13 8.76 12.53 -2.58
N GLU A 14 9.02 12.44 -3.89
CA GLU A 14 10.25 12.95 -4.51
C GLU A 14 10.37 14.47 -4.38
N LEU A 15 9.29 15.20 -4.67
CA LEU A 15 9.26 16.66 -4.55
C LEU A 15 9.52 17.13 -3.11
N ILE A 16 8.85 16.51 -2.14
CA ILE A 16 8.98 16.81 -0.70
C ILE A 16 10.39 16.48 -0.22
N GLY A 17 10.94 15.32 -0.62
CA GLY A 17 12.30 14.93 -0.29
C GLY A 17 13.33 15.91 -0.87
N GLY A 18 13.14 16.35 -2.12
CA GLY A 18 13.99 17.37 -2.75
C GLY A 18 13.93 18.74 -2.06
N ALA A 19 12.82 19.04 -1.37
CA ALA A 19 12.66 20.26 -0.58
C ALA A 19 13.33 20.19 0.81
N GLY A 20 14.00 19.07 1.15
CA GLY A 20 14.72 18.91 2.41
C GLY A 20 13.84 18.54 3.61
N ILE A 21 12.59 18.10 3.37
CA ILE A 21 11.73 17.52 4.41
C ILE A 21 12.19 16.08 4.64
N ASP A 22 12.56 15.76 5.88
CA ASP A 22 13.18 14.49 6.27
C ASP A 22 12.18 13.40 6.69
N THR A 23 10.94 13.80 7.00
CA THR A 23 9.89 12.95 7.53
C THR A 23 8.57 13.21 6.81
N LEU A 24 8.00 12.15 6.24
CA LEU A 24 6.69 12.19 5.57
C LEU A 24 5.79 11.09 6.14
N PHE A 25 4.56 11.46 6.45
CA PHE A 25 3.50 10.52 6.85
C PHE A 25 2.53 10.34 5.69
N ILE A 26 2.28 9.09 5.31
CA ILE A 26 1.29 8.71 4.30
C ILE A 26 0.21 7.90 5.02
N GLU A 27 -1.02 8.42 5.00
CA GLU A 27 -2.18 7.80 5.64
C GLU A 27 -3.14 7.26 4.57
N THR A 28 -3.59 6.02 4.74
CA THR A 28 -4.68 5.45 3.94
C THR A 28 -6.02 6.02 4.40
N VAL A 29 -6.87 6.46 3.46
CA VAL A 29 -8.22 6.95 3.74
C VAL A 29 -9.24 6.04 3.06
N GLY A 30 -10.32 5.66 3.77
CA GLY A 30 -11.43 4.88 3.21
C GLY A 30 -11.31 3.37 3.39
N ALA A 31 -12.22 2.61 2.77
CA ALA A 31 -12.36 1.15 2.91
C ALA A 31 -11.71 0.35 1.75
N GLY A 32 -10.75 0.96 1.03
CA GLY A 32 -10.10 0.39 -0.15
C GLY A 32 -9.14 -0.77 0.15
N GLN A 33 -8.50 -1.31 -0.89
CA GLN A 33 -7.44 -2.33 -0.79
C GLN A 33 -6.05 -1.75 -1.03
N ASN A 34 -5.83 -0.55 -0.50
CA ASN A 34 -4.71 0.30 -0.85
C ASN A 34 -3.58 0.20 0.18
N GLU A 35 -3.73 -0.64 1.21
CA GLU A 35 -2.73 -0.87 2.25
C GLU A 35 -1.45 -1.46 1.65
N THR A 36 -1.61 -2.36 0.68
CA THR A 36 -0.47 -2.99 -0.01
C THR A 36 0.33 -1.96 -0.81
N GLU A 37 -0.36 -1.08 -1.53
CA GLU A 37 0.28 -0.01 -2.31
C GLU A 37 1.03 0.96 -1.41
N VAL A 38 0.41 1.42 -0.33
CA VAL A 38 1.07 2.34 0.62
C VAL A 38 2.26 1.67 1.29
N ALA A 39 2.17 0.40 1.70
CA ALA A 39 3.30 -0.33 2.27
C ALA A 39 4.49 -0.44 1.29
N GLN A 40 4.22 -0.39 -0.01
CA GLN A 40 5.24 -0.43 -1.07
C GLN A 40 5.79 0.94 -1.44
N MET A 41 5.30 2.03 -0.84
CA MET A 41 5.82 3.39 -1.04
C MET A 41 6.59 3.92 0.18
N VAL A 42 6.48 3.26 1.34
CA VAL A 42 7.07 3.72 2.60
C VAL A 42 8.24 2.86 3.07
N ASP A 43 9.14 3.49 3.84
CA ASP A 43 10.21 2.79 4.55
C ASP A 43 9.67 1.96 5.71
N PHE A 44 8.62 2.44 6.38
CA PHE A 44 8.05 1.88 7.59
C PHE A 44 6.52 1.91 7.52
N PHE A 45 5.87 0.76 7.69
CA PHE A 45 4.42 0.64 7.67
C PHE A 45 3.85 0.38 9.08
N LEU A 46 3.13 1.36 9.61
CA LEU A 46 2.50 1.31 10.94
C LEU A 46 1.02 0.94 10.82
N VAL A 47 0.62 -0.13 11.51
CA VAL A 47 -0.80 -0.51 11.62
C VAL A 47 -1.35 -0.07 12.98
N LEU A 48 -2.44 0.70 12.96
CA LEU A 48 -3.17 1.10 14.16
C LEU A 48 -4.34 0.16 14.41
N MET A 49 -4.43 -0.38 15.62
CA MET A 49 -5.50 -1.28 16.05
C MET A 49 -6.30 -0.70 17.21
N LEU A 50 -7.53 -1.18 17.40
CA LEU A 50 -8.38 -0.80 18.53
C LEU A 50 -8.37 -1.86 19.64
N PRO A 51 -8.62 -1.48 20.91
CA PRO A 51 -8.74 -2.43 22.01
C PRO A 51 -9.99 -3.29 21.84
N GLY A 52 -9.90 -4.58 22.17
CA GLY A 52 -11.06 -5.47 22.15
C GLY A 52 -11.48 -5.97 20.77
N ALA A 53 -10.68 -5.71 19.73
CA ALA A 53 -10.84 -6.24 18.38
C ALA A 53 -10.47 -7.75 18.27
N GLY A 54 -10.55 -8.51 19.37
CA GLY A 54 -10.07 -9.91 19.44
C GLY A 54 -10.73 -10.87 18.46
N ASP A 55 -12.01 -10.64 18.12
CA ASP A 55 -12.72 -11.39 17.08
C ASP A 55 -12.40 -10.88 15.65
N GLU A 56 -11.85 -9.67 15.52
CA GLU A 56 -11.43 -9.09 14.25
C GLU A 56 -10.03 -9.56 13.82
N LEU A 57 -9.36 -10.43 14.57
CA LEU A 57 -8.12 -11.06 14.09
C LEU A 57 -8.38 -11.93 12.83
N GLN A 58 -9.63 -12.37 12.64
CA GLN A 58 -10.12 -12.94 11.37
C GLN A 58 -10.49 -11.89 10.30
N GLY A 59 -10.76 -10.64 10.72
CA GLY A 59 -11.19 -9.53 9.87
C GLY A 59 -10.06 -8.61 9.40
N ILE A 60 -8.96 -8.51 10.14
CA ILE A 60 -7.70 -8.00 9.60
C ILE A 60 -7.29 -9.01 8.55
N LYS A 61 -7.37 -8.60 7.29
CA LYS A 61 -6.94 -9.43 6.18
C LYS A 61 -5.52 -9.88 6.51
N LYS A 62 -5.31 -11.19 6.52
CA LYS A 62 -4.00 -11.82 6.71
C LYS A 62 -2.86 -11.04 6.02
N GLY A 63 -3.14 -10.45 4.85
CA GLY A 63 -2.21 -9.59 4.11
C GLY A 63 -1.78 -8.27 4.78
N VAL A 64 -2.57 -7.58 5.60
CA VAL A 64 -2.16 -6.29 6.21
C VAL A 64 -1.17 -6.50 7.36
N LEU A 65 -1.37 -7.54 8.18
CA LEU A 65 -0.43 -7.88 9.26
C LEU A 65 0.94 -8.30 8.71
N GLU A 66 0.96 -8.96 7.54
CA GLU A 66 2.19 -9.38 6.86
C GLU A 66 3.04 -8.19 6.40
N LEU A 67 2.42 -7.02 6.20
CA LEU A 67 3.08 -5.79 5.78
C LEU A 67 3.54 -4.91 6.94
N ALA A 68 3.10 -5.19 8.18
CA ALA A 68 3.32 -4.32 9.32
C ALA A 68 4.77 -4.37 9.82
N ASP A 69 5.44 -3.22 9.82
CA ASP A 69 6.72 -3.04 10.51
C ASP A 69 6.52 -2.79 12.02
N MET A 70 5.31 -2.39 12.42
CA MET A 70 4.86 -2.30 13.81
C MET A 70 3.33 -2.26 13.89
N ILE A 71 2.80 -2.76 14.99
CA ILE A 71 1.39 -2.61 15.35
C ILE A 71 1.29 -1.75 16.61
N ALA A 72 0.44 -0.74 16.59
CA ALA A 72 0.11 0.04 17.78
C ALA A 72 -1.39 -0.05 18.11
N VAL A 73 -1.71 -0.66 19.24
CA VAL A 73 -3.08 -0.71 19.77
C VAL A 73 -3.38 0.62 20.45
N ASN A 74 -4.15 1.48 19.78
CA ASN A 74 -4.51 2.80 20.25
C ASN A 74 -5.68 2.75 21.25
N LYS A 75 -6.01 3.89 21.88
CA LYS A 75 -7.05 4.03 22.93
C LYS A 75 -6.77 3.17 24.18
N ALA A 76 -5.51 2.94 24.50
CA ALA A 76 -5.08 2.25 25.71
C ALA A 76 -5.17 3.18 26.94
N ASP A 77 -6.38 3.63 27.27
CA ASP A 77 -6.66 4.53 28.38
C ASP A 77 -7.98 4.19 29.08
N GLY A 78 -8.08 4.54 30.36
CA GLY A 78 -9.26 4.26 31.18
C GLY A 78 -9.60 2.77 31.22
N GLU A 79 -10.87 2.45 30.96
CA GLU A 79 -11.37 1.07 30.96
C GLU A 79 -10.80 0.20 29.83
N ASN A 80 -10.21 0.80 28.80
CA ASN A 80 -9.66 0.08 27.66
C ASN A 80 -8.21 -0.37 27.86
N GLU A 81 -7.51 0.09 28.91
CA GLU A 81 -6.09 -0.20 29.11
C GLU A 81 -5.81 -1.72 29.15
N ILE A 82 -6.63 -2.48 29.89
CA ILE A 82 -6.48 -3.93 30.00
C ILE A 82 -6.77 -4.61 28.66
N LYS A 83 -7.84 -4.21 27.97
CA LYS A 83 -8.21 -4.75 26.65
C LYS A 83 -7.14 -4.48 25.60
N ALA A 84 -6.52 -3.30 25.63
CA ALA A 84 -5.47 -2.92 24.71
C ALA A 84 -4.20 -3.76 24.93
N LYS A 85 -3.81 -3.99 26.20
CA LYS A 85 -2.68 -4.85 26.56
C LYS A 85 -2.91 -6.30 26.14
N LEU A 86 -4.12 -6.82 26.28
CA LEU A 86 -4.46 -8.17 25.80
C LEU A 86 -4.35 -8.26 24.28
N ALA A 87 -5.00 -7.34 23.55
CA ALA A 87 -4.92 -7.30 22.09
C ALA A 87 -3.48 -7.18 21.58
N ALA A 88 -2.65 -6.33 22.22
CA ALA A 88 -1.25 -6.18 21.83
C ALA A 88 -0.45 -7.49 22.01
N ARG A 89 -0.75 -8.27 23.06
CA ARG A 89 -0.12 -9.59 23.26
C ARG A 89 -0.57 -10.61 22.22
N ASP A 90 -1.84 -10.57 21.84
CA ASP A 90 -2.38 -11.47 20.82
C ASP A 90 -1.75 -11.18 19.45
N TYR A 91 -1.66 -9.91 19.05
CA TYR A 91 -0.97 -9.52 17.81
C TYR A 91 0.52 -9.80 17.85
N ALA A 92 1.21 -9.55 18.96
CA ALA A 92 2.62 -9.90 19.11
C ALA A 92 2.86 -11.42 18.93
N SER A 93 1.95 -12.24 19.46
CA SER A 93 2.02 -13.70 19.32
C SER A 93 1.78 -14.13 17.88
N ALA A 94 0.82 -13.52 17.19
CA ALA A 94 0.55 -13.78 15.78
C ALA A 94 1.75 -13.43 14.89
N LEU A 95 2.34 -12.23 15.08
CA LEU A 95 3.53 -11.79 14.35
C LEU A 95 4.73 -12.73 14.56
N HIS A 96 4.86 -13.34 15.74
CA HIS A 96 5.96 -14.26 16.02
C HIS A 96 5.86 -15.60 15.26
N ILE A 97 4.64 -16.01 14.88
CA ILE A 97 4.39 -17.24 14.11
C ILE A 97 4.61 -17.00 12.60
N MET A 98 4.48 -15.75 12.16
CA MET A 98 4.60 -15.36 10.76
C MET A 98 6.07 -15.34 10.33
N LYS A 99 6.31 -15.62 9.04
CA LYS A 99 7.65 -15.50 8.47
C LYS A 99 8.07 -14.03 8.51
N PRO A 100 9.22 -13.68 9.12
CA PRO A 100 9.69 -12.30 9.14
C PRO A 100 9.95 -11.77 7.73
N ALA A 101 9.49 -10.55 7.45
CA ALA A 101 9.81 -9.84 6.21
C ALA A 101 11.28 -9.41 6.15
N SER A 102 11.90 -9.20 7.31
CA SER A 102 13.32 -8.87 7.48
C SER A 102 13.96 -9.83 8.49
N PRO A 103 15.18 -10.34 8.24
CA PRO A 103 15.95 -11.06 9.26
C PRO A 103 16.41 -10.15 10.41
N THR A 104 16.47 -8.83 10.19
CA THR A 104 17.02 -7.84 11.12
C THR A 104 15.95 -7.17 11.99
N TRP A 105 14.69 -7.20 11.55
CA TRP A 105 13.58 -6.57 12.24
C TRP A 105 12.46 -7.54 12.58
N HIS A 106 12.07 -7.51 13.85
CA HIS A 106 10.89 -8.20 14.36
C HIS A 106 9.87 -7.13 14.74
N PRO A 107 8.71 -7.06 14.04
CA PRO A 107 7.72 -6.02 14.28
C PRO A 107 7.24 -6.03 15.75
N PRO A 108 7.40 -4.92 16.48
CA PRO A 108 6.86 -4.81 17.83
C PRO A 108 5.35 -4.60 17.76
N CYS A 109 4.64 -5.06 18.80
CA CYS A 109 3.28 -4.64 19.07
C CYS A 109 3.24 -3.88 20.39
N ILE A 110 2.79 -2.62 20.36
CA ILE A 110 2.77 -1.71 21.51
C ILE A 110 1.36 -1.18 21.76
N THR A 111 1.14 -0.62 22.94
CA THR A 111 -0.09 0.11 23.29
C THR A 111 0.17 1.60 23.35
N ILE A 112 -0.74 2.40 22.81
CA ILE A 112 -0.68 3.87 22.85
C ILE A 112 -2.03 4.46 23.24
N SER A 113 -2.03 5.70 23.71
CA SER A 113 -3.23 6.54 23.77
C SER A 113 -2.92 7.87 23.11
N ALA A 114 -3.39 8.05 21.88
CA ALA A 114 -3.21 9.30 21.15
C ALA A 114 -3.88 10.47 21.89
N ILE A 115 -5.09 10.27 22.45
CA ILE A 115 -5.84 11.33 23.12
C ILE A 115 -5.22 11.76 24.47
N LYS A 116 -4.51 10.84 25.14
CA LYS A 116 -3.78 11.14 26.38
C LYS A 116 -2.30 11.43 26.14
N ASN A 117 -1.84 11.41 24.88
CA ASN A 117 -0.44 11.57 24.51
C ASN A 117 0.49 10.54 25.21
N LEU A 118 0.07 9.28 25.30
CA LEU A 118 0.82 8.21 25.97
C LEU A 118 1.39 7.23 24.94
N GLY A 119 2.67 6.90 25.10
CA GLY A 119 3.37 5.89 24.29
C GLY A 119 3.83 6.37 22.90
N LEU A 120 3.55 7.62 22.51
CA LEU A 120 3.94 8.16 21.21
C LEU A 120 5.46 8.34 21.06
N ASP A 121 6.17 8.74 22.12
CA ASP A 121 7.65 8.82 22.10
C ASP A 121 8.28 7.44 21.91
N ASN A 122 7.72 6.41 22.57
CA ASN A 122 8.19 5.04 22.41
C ASN A 122 7.90 4.51 21.00
N LEU A 123 6.71 4.81 20.46
CA LEU A 123 6.34 4.51 19.07
C LEU A 123 7.36 5.11 18.10
N TRP A 124 7.69 6.39 18.25
CA TRP A 124 8.68 7.05 17.40
C TRP A 124 10.08 6.45 17.56
N GLY A 125 10.48 6.11 18.79
CA GLY A 125 11.74 5.42 19.07
C GLY A 125 11.87 4.08 18.32
N HIS A 126 10.78 3.32 18.19
CA HIS A 126 10.77 2.10 17.37
C HIS A 126 10.97 2.39 15.88
N ILE A 127 10.32 3.42 15.33
CA ILE A 127 10.49 3.84 13.92
C ILE A 127 11.96 4.22 13.66
N GLN A 128 12.56 5.00 14.56
CA GLN A 128 13.97 5.38 14.45
C GLN A 128 14.90 4.17 14.56
N SER A 129 14.61 3.24 15.48
CA SER A 129 15.38 1.99 15.63
C SER A 129 15.31 1.11 14.39
N HIS A 130 14.13 0.97 13.78
CA HIS A 130 13.94 0.24 12.52
C HIS A 130 14.83 0.83 11.42
N ARG A 131 14.72 2.15 11.19
CA ARG A 131 15.52 2.86 10.19
C ARG A 131 17.00 2.61 10.40
N GLN A 132 17.50 2.81 11.62
CA GLN A 132 18.92 2.62 11.94
C GLN A 132 19.40 1.18 11.72
N LYS A 133 18.58 0.18 12.04
CA LYS A 133 18.95 -1.23 11.89
C LYS A 133 19.01 -1.65 10.43
N LEU A 134 17.98 -1.32 9.64
CA LEU A 134 17.94 -1.68 8.22
C LEU A 134 18.93 -0.86 7.38
N ASP A 135 19.25 0.36 7.80
CA ASP A 135 20.30 1.15 7.14
C ASP A 135 21.68 0.50 7.33
N LYS A 136 21.98 0.02 8.54
CA LYS A 136 23.24 -0.69 8.84
C LYS A 136 23.43 -1.99 8.07
N THR A 137 22.34 -2.68 7.72
CA THR A 137 22.40 -3.94 6.95
C THR A 137 22.28 -3.73 5.45
N GLY A 138 21.97 -2.51 5.00
CA GLY A 138 21.71 -2.19 3.59
C GLY A 138 20.28 -2.55 3.13
N GLU A 139 19.49 -3.23 3.96
CA GLU A 139 18.11 -3.64 3.65
C GLU A 139 17.21 -2.46 3.30
N LEU A 140 17.43 -1.29 3.91
CA LEU A 140 16.65 -0.09 3.61
C LEU A 140 16.90 0.40 2.19
N ALA A 141 18.16 0.43 1.75
CA ALA A 141 18.53 0.84 0.40
C ALA A 141 18.00 -0.16 -0.64
N GLU A 142 18.08 -1.45 -0.35
CA GLU A 142 17.52 -2.49 -1.22
C GLU A 142 15.99 -2.41 -1.31
N LYS A 143 15.30 -2.18 -0.19
CA LYS A 143 13.85 -1.97 -0.16
C LYS A 143 13.47 -0.81 -1.08
N ARG A 144 14.10 0.35 -0.92
CA ARG A 144 13.88 1.53 -1.76
C ARG A 144 14.18 1.28 -3.23
N ALA A 145 15.28 0.59 -3.55
CA ALA A 145 15.60 0.25 -4.93
C ALA A 145 14.52 -0.62 -5.59
N ARG A 146 13.99 -1.63 -4.88
CA ARG A 146 12.87 -2.45 -5.38
C ARG A 146 11.60 -1.62 -5.56
N GLN A 147 11.30 -0.72 -4.63
CA GLN A 147 10.15 0.18 -4.72
C GLN A 147 10.26 1.11 -5.95
N GLN A 148 11.46 1.63 -6.23
CA GLN A 148 11.72 2.47 -7.40
C GLN A 148 11.57 1.73 -8.73
N VAL A 149 12.07 0.50 -8.83
CA VAL A 149 11.87 -0.33 -10.04
C VAL A 149 10.40 -0.63 -10.26
N ARG A 150 9.67 -0.96 -9.19
CA ARG A 150 8.23 -1.16 -9.31
C ARG A 150 7.54 0.13 -9.75
N TRP A 151 7.93 1.25 -9.18
CA TRP A 151 7.35 2.54 -9.53
C TRP A 151 7.53 2.85 -11.02
N MET A 152 8.72 2.63 -11.55
CA MET A 152 8.97 2.76 -12.99
C MET A 152 7.95 1.96 -13.83
N TRP A 153 7.64 0.72 -13.45
CA TRP A 153 6.65 -0.10 -14.18
C TRP A 153 5.23 0.43 -14.06
N THR A 154 4.80 0.86 -12.87
CA THR A 154 3.48 1.50 -12.72
C THR A 154 3.38 2.76 -13.59
N GLN A 155 4.43 3.58 -13.68
CA GLN A 155 4.44 4.72 -14.61
C GLN A 155 4.30 4.33 -16.07
N VAL A 156 4.94 3.24 -16.49
CA VAL A 156 4.82 2.74 -17.86
C VAL A 156 3.38 2.32 -18.12
N GLU A 157 2.78 1.54 -17.23
CA GLU A 157 1.39 1.07 -17.33
C GLU A 157 0.39 2.24 -17.38
N ASP A 158 0.53 3.21 -16.49
CA ASP A 158 -0.35 4.39 -16.43
C ASP A 158 -0.29 5.21 -17.71
N ARG A 159 0.93 5.45 -18.21
CA ARG A 159 1.15 6.23 -19.43
C ARG A 159 0.63 5.50 -20.67
N LEU A 160 0.82 4.18 -20.75
CA LEU A 160 0.27 3.37 -21.83
C LEU A 160 -1.26 3.37 -21.80
N LEU A 161 -1.87 3.14 -20.63
CA LEU A 161 -3.33 3.14 -20.49
C LEU A 161 -3.92 4.53 -20.79
N SER A 162 -3.25 5.59 -20.35
CA SER A 162 -3.64 6.96 -20.67
C SER A 162 -3.53 7.23 -22.18
N ALA A 163 -2.42 6.84 -22.82
CA ALA A 163 -2.25 6.99 -24.26
C ALA A 163 -3.33 6.23 -25.04
N LEU A 164 -3.63 4.99 -24.64
CA LEU A 164 -4.68 4.15 -25.22
C LEU A 164 -6.04 4.85 -25.17
N ARG A 165 -6.45 5.32 -23.99
CA ARG A 165 -7.77 5.95 -23.76
C ARG A 165 -7.95 7.27 -24.50
N HIS A 166 -6.87 7.95 -24.88
CA HIS A 166 -6.90 9.22 -25.58
C HIS A 166 -6.52 9.11 -27.06
N HIS A 167 -6.25 7.89 -27.57
CA HIS A 167 -5.92 7.68 -28.98
C HIS A 167 -7.16 7.94 -29.85
N PRO A 168 -7.09 8.78 -30.90
CA PRO A 168 -8.26 9.15 -31.69
C PRO A 168 -9.05 7.96 -32.23
N ASP A 169 -8.37 6.97 -32.82
CA ASP A 169 -9.03 5.79 -33.41
C ASP A 169 -9.69 4.89 -32.35
N VAL A 170 -9.11 4.83 -31.14
CA VAL A 170 -9.69 4.09 -30.02
C VAL A 170 -10.94 4.82 -29.51
N VAL A 171 -10.85 6.14 -29.31
CA VAL A 171 -11.98 6.98 -28.86
C VAL A 171 -13.15 6.89 -29.83
N ASP A 172 -12.88 6.87 -31.14
CA ASP A 172 -13.91 6.76 -32.17
C ASP A 172 -14.57 5.36 -32.22
N ALA A 173 -13.80 4.30 -31.97
CA ALA A 173 -14.28 2.91 -31.99
C ALA A 173 -15.02 2.48 -30.70
N LEU A 174 -14.61 3.01 -29.54
CA LEU A 174 -15.01 2.53 -28.21
C LEU A 174 -16.54 2.45 -28.00
N PRO A 175 -17.35 3.47 -28.33
CA PRO A 175 -18.79 3.44 -28.05
C PRO A 175 -19.51 2.31 -28.77
N LYS A 176 -19.10 2.01 -30.02
CA LYS A 176 -19.68 0.93 -30.82
C LYS A 176 -19.25 -0.42 -30.25
N LEU A 177 -17.98 -0.60 -29.94
CA LEU A 177 -17.45 -1.86 -29.41
C LEU A 177 -18.11 -2.21 -28.07
N GLU A 178 -18.19 -1.26 -27.13
CA GLU A 178 -18.88 -1.46 -25.85
C GLU A 178 -20.34 -1.87 -26.04
N GLN A 179 -21.06 -1.23 -26.96
CA GLN A 179 -22.45 -1.56 -27.25
C GLN A 179 -22.60 -2.98 -27.83
N THR A 180 -21.76 -3.36 -28.79
CA THR A 180 -21.81 -4.69 -29.40
C THR A 180 -21.43 -5.81 -28.43
N VAL A 181 -20.51 -5.56 -27.49
CA VAL A 181 -20.19 -6.49 -26.39
C VAL A 181 -21.39 -6.61 -25.44
N ALA A 182 -21.98 -5.50 -25.02
CA ALA A 182 -23.12 -5.48 -24.10
C ALA A 182 -24.35 -6.20 -24.68
N ASN A 183 -24.54 -6.13 -26.00
CA ASN A 183 -25.61 -6.84 -26.72
C ASN A 183 -25.31 -8.33 -26.97
N GLY A 184 -24.08 -8.79 -26.71
CA GLY A 184 -23.64 -10.15 -26.98
C GLY A 184 -23.42 -10.46 -28.47
N GLU A 185 -23.22 -9.43 -29.30
CA GLU A 185 -22.95 -9.57 -30.74
C GLU A 185 -21.52 -10.02 -31.02
N ILE A 186 -20.57 -9.52 -30.20
CA ILE A 186 -19.17 -9.93 -30.19
C ILE A 186 -18.73 -10.28 -28.77
N THR A 187 -17.63 -11.02 -28.65
CA THR A 187 -17.05 -11.37 -27.35
C THR A 187 -16.20 -10.22 -26.79
N ALA A 188 -16.07 -10.16 -25.46
CA ALA A 188 -15.21 -9.16 -24.80
C ALA A 188 -13.74 -9.26 -25.23
N GLY A 189 -13.23 -10.47 -25.49
CA GLY A 189 -11.86 -10.68 -25.98
C GLY A 189 -11.65 -10.08 -27.37
N PHE A 190 -12.56 -10.38 -28.30
CA PHE A 190 -12.50 -9.81 -29.66
C PHE A 190 -12.56 -8.27 -29.65
N ALA A 191 -13.44 -7.69 -28.84
CA ALA A 191 -13.49 -6.23 -28.70
C ALA A 191 -12.22 -5.63 -28.09
N ALA A 192 -11.55 -6.34 -27.18
CA ALA A 192 -10.28 -5.93 -26.62
C ALA A 192 -9.17 -5.94 -27.69
N ASP A 193 -9.12 -6.96 -28.55
CA ASP A 193 -8.18 -7.04 -29.66
C ASP A 193 -8.39 -5.87 -30.64
N GLU A 194 -9.63 -5.56 -31.01
CA GLU A 194 -9.96 -4.42 -31.88
C GLU A 194 -9.55 -3.07 -31.25
N ILE A 195 -9.68 -2.91 -29.92
CA ILE A 195 -9.19 -1.72 -29.21
C ILE A 195 -7.66 -1.62 -29.29
N LEU A 196 -6.95 -2.73 -29.13
CA LEU A 196 -5.49 -2.77 -29.22
C LEU A 196 -5.01 -2.50 -30.65
N GLU A 197 -5.68 -3.07 -31.67
CA GLU A 197 -5.39 -2.81 -33.08
C GLU A 197 -5.63 -1.34 -33.45
N ALA A 198 -6.73 -0.74 -32.98
CA ALA A 198 -7.00 0.69 -33.16
C ALA A 198 -5.97 1.60 -32.48
N PHE A 199 -5.27 1.10 -31.44
CA PHE A 199 -4.14 1.78 -30.82
C PHE A 199 -2.81 1.58 -31.58
N GLY A 200 -2.78 0.67 -32.56
CA GLY A 200 -1.58 0.29 -33.30
C GLY A 200 -0.75 -0.79 -32.62
N LEU A 201 -1.31 -1.50 -31.64
CA LEU A 201 -0.73 -2.72 -31.09
C LEU A 201 -1.40 -3.91 -31.77
N ASN A 202 -0.68 -4.58 -32.66
CA ASN A 202 -1.21 -5.73 -33.37
C ASN A 202 -0.99 -6.99 -32.50
N PRO A 203 -2.05 -7.62 -31.94
CA PRO A 203 -1.90 -8.77 -31.04
C PRO A 203 -1.39 -10.03 -31.74
N LEU A 204 -1.30 -10.03 -33.07
CA LEU A 204 -0.76 -11.12 -33.90
C LEU A 204 0.75 -11.03 -34.15
N ASP A 205 1.46 -10.06 -33.57
CA ASP A 205 2.92 -9.92 -33.69
C ASP A 205 3.71 -10.70 -32.59
N GLU A 206 3.07 -11.63 -31.87
CA GLU A 206 3.80 -12.66 -31.10
C GLU A 206 4.31 -13.77 -32.06
N ASP A 207 5.50 -13.53 -32.61
CA ASP A 207 6.38 -14.39 -33.45
C ASP A 207 5.84 -14.96 -34.78
#